data_AF-A0A1Y5S2T4-F1
#
_entry.id   AF-A0A1Y5S2T4-F1
#
_cell.length_a   1.000
_cell.length_b   1.000
_cell.length_c   1.000
_cell.angle_alpha   90.00
_cell.angle_beta   90.00
_cell.angle_gamma   90.00
#
_symmetry.space_group_name_H-M   'P 1'
#
loop_
_entity.id
_entity.type
_entity.pdbx_description
1 polymer ?
#
loop_
_entity_poly.entity_id
_entity_poly.type
_entity_poly.pdbx_seq_one_letter_code
_entity_poly.pdbx_strand_id
1 'polypeptide(L)'
;MQSIFDILLMLIGVARLFIFIHFIMSWLIQFEVLNLRQQFVYQVWSGLSRLLEPIYAPIRRILPQMGGIDLSPLVALLGLEALRIILINNAGAFGY
;
A
#
# COMPACT_ATOMS: atom_id res chain seq x y z
N MET A 1 -10.93 -18.82 17.04
CA MET A 1 -9.79 -17.88 16.97
C MET A 1 -10.21 -16.58 16.26
N GLN A 2 -11.45 -16.11 16.50
CA GLN A 2 -12.05 -15.04 15.72
C GLN A 2 -11.32 -13.70 15.86
N SER A 3 -10.95 -13.34 17.09
CA SER A 3 -10.25 -12.07 17.33
C SER A 3 -8.91 -11.99 16.60
N ILE A 4 -8.20 -13.12 16.41
CA ILE A 4 -6.94 -13.14 15.64
C ILE A 4 -7.24 -12.83 14.16
N PHE A 5 -8.27 -13.45 13.61
CA PHE A 5 -8.71 -13.20 12.23
C PHE A 5 -9.11 -11.73 12.03
N ASP A 6 -9.88 -11.17 12.95
CA ASP A 6 -10.29 -9.76 12.91
C ASP A 6 -9.09 -8.80 13.01
N ILE A 7 -8.11 -9.10 13.87
CA ILE A 7 -6.87 -8.33 13.97
C ILE A 7 -6.07 -8.39 12.66
N LEU A 8 -5.99 -9.55 12.00
CA LEU A 8 -5.33 -9.68 10.70
C LEU A 8 -6.02 -8.82 9.63
N LEU A 9 -7.35 -8.85 9.59
CA LEU A 9 -8.11 -8.00 8.68
C LEU A 9 -7.95 -6.52 8.98
N MET A 10 -7.87 -6.14 10.26
CA MET A 10 -7.58 -4.77 10.68
C MET A 10 -6.19 -4.32 10.18
N LEU A 11 -5.16 -5.15 10.36
CA LEU A 11 -3.80 -4.84 9.89
C LEU A 11 -3.75 -4.67 8.38
N ILE A 12 -4.46 -5.52 7.63
CA ILE A 12 -4.62 -5.38 6.18
C ILE A 12 -5.31 -4.06 5.84
N GLY A 13 -6.38 -3.69 6.55
CA GLY A 13 -7.07 -2.41 6.36
C GLY A 13 -6.16 -1.21 6.58
N VAL A 14 -5.32 -1.24 7.62
CA VAL A 14 -4.33 -0.20 7.90
C VAL A 14 -3.28 -0.12 6.78
N ALA A 15 -2.70 -1.27 6.37
CA ALA A 15 -1.74 -1.30 5.27
C ALA A 15 -2.35 -0.75 3.96
N ARG A 16 -3.60 -1.12 3.66
CA ARG A 16 -4.35 -0.62 2.51
C ARG A 16 -4.46 0.90 2.55
N LEU A 17 -4.82 1.46 3.70
CA LEU A 17 -4.95 2.90 3.88
C LEU A 17 -3.63 3.62 3.56
N PHE A 18 -2.51 3.16 4.11
CA PHE A 18 -1.20 3.79 3.85
C PHE A 18 -0.80 3.71 2.37
N ILE A 19 -0.97 2.55 1.74
CA ILE A 19 -0.66 2.36 0.32
C ILE A 19 -1.57 3.25 -0.54
N PHE A 20 -2.86 3.33 -0.22
CA PHE A 20 -3.83 4.16 -0.95
C PHE A 20 -3.53 5.66 -0.81
N ILE A 21 -3.19 6.13 0.40
CA ILE A 21 -2.74 7.51 0.62
C ILE A 21 -1.49 7.79 -0.21
N HIS A 22 -0.51 6.88 -0.21
CA HIS A 22 0.71 7.05 -0.98
C HIS A 22 0.44 7.08 -2.49
N PHE A 23 -0.48 6.24 -3.00
CA PHE A 23 -0.92 6.24 -4.40
C PHE A 23 -1.57 7.56 -4.79
N ILE A 24 -2.48 8.11 -3.97
CA ILE A 24 -3.07 9.43 -4.24
C ILE A 24 -2.00 10.52 -4.21
N MET A 25 -1.13 10.51 -3.19
CA MET A 25 -0.04 11.48 -3.05
C MET A 25 0.89 11.47 -4.27
N SER A 26 1.22 10.29 -4.81
CA SER A 26 2.09 10.18 -5.98
C SER A 26 1.47 10.84 -7.21
N TRP A 27 0.16 10.66 -7.43
CA TRP A 27 -0.58 11.37 -8.48
C TRP A 27 -0.68 12.86 -8.24
N LEU A 28 -0.98 13.30 -7.01
CA LEU A 28 -1.05 14.72 -6.68
C LEU A 28 0.29 15.42 -6.90
N ILE A 29 1.42 14.75 -6.61
CA ILE A 29 2.76 15.26 -6.91
C ILE A 29 3.00 15.26 -8.43
N GLN A 30 2.67 14.17 -9.12
CA GLN A 30 2.87 14.03 -10.57
C GLN A 30 2.11 15.06 -11.40
N PHE A 31 0.90 15.43 -10.97
CA PHE A 31 0.09 16.49 -11.58
C PHE A 31 0.37 17.88 -11.02
N GLU A 32 1.47 18.06 -10.27
CA GLU A 32 1.91 19.33 -9.69
C GLU A 32 0.86 20.01 -8.77
N VAL A 33 -0.08 19.23 -8.23
CA VAL A 33 -1.05 19.70 -7.23
C VAL A 33 -0.39 19.85 -5.87
N LEU A 34 0.52 18.92 -5.52
CA LEU A 34 1.33 18.97 -4.31
C LEU A 34 2.79 19.22 -4.65
N ASN A 35 3.38 20.23 -4.00
CA ASN A 35 4.75 20.63 -4.25
C ASN A 35 5.71 20.09 -3.19
N LEU A 36 6.65 19.23 -3.59
CA LEU A 36 7.67 18.65 -2.71
C LEU A 36 8.66 19.67 -2.14
N ARG A 37 8.70 20.91 -2.63
CA ARG A 37 9.50 21.99 -2.02
C ARG A 37 8.90 22.43 -0.68
N GLN A 38 7.62 22.16 -0.43
CA GLN A 38 7.00 22.43 0.86
C GLN A 38 7.45 21.37 1.87
N GLN A 39 8.04 21.83 2.98
CA GLN A 39 8.63 20.96 3.98
C GLN A 39 7.65 19.90 4.54
N PHE A 40 6.40 20.29 4.78
CA PHE A 40 5.36 19.38 5.27
C PHE A 40 5.05 18.26 4.25
N VAL A 41 4.82 18.61 2.99
CA VAL A 41 4.54 17.63 1.91
C VAL A 41 5.72 16.66 1.75
N TYR A 42 6.94 17.18 1.76
CA TYR A 42 8.15 16.37 1.69
C TYR A 42 8.28 15.40 2.86
N GLN A 43 8.02 15.85 4.09
CA GLN A 43 8.08 14.99 5.28
C GLN A 43 7.04 13.87 5.22
N VAL A 44 5.80 14.19 4.86
CA VAL A 44 4.73 13.19 4.70
C VAL A 44 5.10 12.20 3.59
N TRP A 45 5.50 12.70 2.41
CA TRP A 45 5.91 11.87 1.29
C TRP A 45 7.06 10.93 1.65
N SER A 46 8.16 11.49 2.16
CA SER A 46 9.35 10.70 2.51
C SER A 46 9.11 9.72 3.66
N GLY A 47 8.25 10.07 4.63
CA GLY A 47 7.82 9.17 5.69
C GLY A 47 7.03 7.98 5.14
N LEU A 48 6.03 8.25 4.29
CA LEU A 48 5.24 7.22 3.63
C LEU A 48 6.09 6.32 2.74
N SER A 49 6.99 6.91 1.92
CA SER A 49 7.87 6.15 1.04
C SER A 49 8.75 5.18 1.85
N ARG A 50 9.37 5.63 2.94
CA ARG A 50 10.23 4.78 3.78
C ARG A 50 9.43 3.67 4.48
N LEU A 51 8.22 3.98 4.95
CA LEU A 51 7.34 3.00 5.57
C LEU A 51 6.96 1.88 4.60
N LEU A 52 6.70 2.24 3.34
CA LEU A 52 6.19 1.31 2.32
C LEU A 52 7.31 0.68 1.47
N GLU A 53 8.54 1.17 1.59
CA GLU A 53 9.72 0.66 0.87
C GLU A 53 9.92 -0.86 1.00
N PRO A 54 9.76 -1.50 2.17
CA PRO A 54 9.89 -2.95 2.29
C PRO A 54 8.88 -3.73 1.45
N ILE A 55 7.71 -3.15 1.18
CA ILE A 55 6.64 -3.74 0.36
C ILE A 55 6.89 -3.41 -1.12
N TYR A 56 7.29 -2.18 -1.44
CA TYR A 56 7.46 -1.72 -2.81
C TYR A 56 8.77 -2.20 -3.46
N ALA A 57 9.87 -2.32 -2.71
CA ALA A 57 11.15 -2.73 -3.27
C ALA A 57 11.11 -4.12 -3.93
N PRO A 58 10.48 -5.15 -3.34
CA PRO A 58 10.27 -6.44 -4.01
C PRO A 58 9.41 -6.32 -5.28
N ILE A 59 8.35 -5.52 -5.23
CA ILE A 59 7.43 -5.32 -6.37
C ILE A 59 8.17 -4.68 -7.55
N ARG A 60 8.97 -3.64 -7.29
CA ARG A 60 9.78 -2.95 -8.31
C ARG A 60 10.83 -3.84 -8.98
N ARG A 61 11.27 -4.92 -8.32
CA ARG A 61 12.19 -5.90 -8.93
C ARG A 61 11.50 -6.79 -9.96
N ILE A 62 10.18 -6.95 -9.87
CA ILE A 62 9.38 -7.79 -10.75
C ILE A 62 8.78 -6.96 -11.89
N LEU A 63 8.44 -5.70 -11.62
CA LEU A 63 7.89 -4.81 -12.63
C LEU A 63 8.93 -4.37 -13.66
N PRO A 64 8.56 -4.27 -14.96
CA PRO A 64 9.41 -3.64 -15.96
C PRO A 64 9.58 -2.15 -15.65
N GLN A 65 10.65 -1.53 -16.16
CA GLN A 65 10.90 -0.09 -15.95
C GLN A 65 9.84 0.73 -16.71
N MET A 66 8.91 1.37 -15.99
CA MET A 66 7.73 2.03 -16.57
C MET A 66 7.90 3.54 -16.84
N GLY A 67 9.09 3.99 -17.25
CA GLY A 67 9.27 5.34 -17.79
C GLY A 67 8.85 6.50 -16.87
N GLY A 68 9.07 6.37 -15.56
CA GLY A 68 8.89 7.45 -14.57
C GLY A 68 7.62 7.36 -13.71
N ILE A 69 6.67 6.49 -14.05
CA ILE A 69 5.47 6.25 -13.22
C ILE A 69 5.69 5.03 -12.33
N ASP A 70 5.61 5.21 -11.01
CA ASP A 70 5.68 4.09 -10.05
C ASP A 70 4.31 3.40 -9.92
N LEU A 71 4.16 2.23 -10.56
CA LEU A 71 2.96 1.39 -10.43
C LEU A 71 3.00 0.45 -9.21
N SER A 72 4.07 0.46 -8.41
CA SER A 72 4.19 -0.41 -7.23
C SER A 72 3.05 -0.24 -6.23
N PRO A 73 2.54 0.97 -5.94
CA PRO A 73 1.40 1.12 -5.04
C PRO A 73 0.15 0.41 -5.55
N LEU A 74 -0.12 0.45 -6.86
CA LEU A 74 -1.26 -0.23 -7.46
C LEU A 74 -1.14 -1.75 -7.33
N VAL A 75 0.03 -2.29 -7.65
CA VAL A 75 0.31 -3.73 -7.53
C VAL A 75 0.25 -4.18 -6.07
N ALA A 76 0.75 -3.37 -5.14
CA ALA A 76 0.65 -3.64 -3.72
C ALA A 76 -0.80 -3.68 -3.23
N LEU A 77 -1.66 -2.74 -3.69
CA LEU A 77 -3.10 -2.76 -3.39
C LEU A 77 -3.74 -4.05 -3.90
N LEU A 78 -3.47 -4.45 -5.15
CA LEU A 78 -4.03 -5.67 -5.73
C LEU A 78 -3.58 -6.92 -4.97
N GLY A 79 -2.29 -7.02 -4.62
CA GLY A 79 -1.77 -8.12 -3.82
C GLY A 79 -2.37 -8.19 -2.42
N LEU A 80 -2.56 -7.02 -1.79
CA LEU A 80 -3.18 -6.92 -0.47
C LEU A 80 -4.67 -7.29 -0.51
N GLU A 81 -5.41 -6.89 -1.56
CA GLU A 81 -6.80 -7.32 -1.76
C GLU A 81 -6.91 -8.82 -2.01
N ALA A 82 -6.01 -9.39 -2.82
CA ALA A 82 -5.95 -10.83 -3.03
C ALA A 82 -5.74 -11.57 -1.70
N LEU A 83 -4.80 -11.10 -0.86
CA LEU A 83 -4.56 -11.66 0.47
C LEU A 83 -5.81 -11.57 1.35
N ARG A 84 -6.50 -10.43 1.34
CA ARG A 84 -7.76 -10.26 2.10
C ARG A 84 -8.84 -11.23 1.64
N ILE A 85 -9.03 -11.39 0.33
CA ILE A 85 -10.01 -12.32 -0.23
C ILE A 85 -9.69 -13.75 0.19
N ILE A 86 -8.42 -14.15 0.11
CA ILE A 86 -7.96 -15.47 0.55
C ILE A 86 -8.28 -15.69 2.03
N LEU A 87 -7.98 -14.72 2.90
CA LEU A 87 -8.28 -14.83 4.32
C LEU A 87 -9.78 -14.97 4.59
N ILE A 88 -10.61 -14.13 3.97
CA ILE A 88 -12.07 -14.16 4.15
C ILE A 88 -12.68 -15.47 3.66
N ASN A 89 -12.27 -15.96 2.50
CA ASN A 89 -12.78 -17.21 1.95
C ASN A 89 -12.36 -18.42 2.79
N ASN A 90 -11.22 -18.34 3.49
CA ASN A 90 -10.73 -19.38 4.40
C ASN A 90 -11.09 -19.09 5.87
N ALA A 91 -12.07 -18.22 6.14
CA ALA A 91 -12.47 -17.87 7.50
C ALA A 91 -12.85 -19.12 8.34
N GLY A 92 -13.42 -20.17 7.72
CA GLY A 92 -13.68 -21.48 8.33
C GLY A 92 -12.51 -22.07 9.11
N ALA A 93 -11.29 -21.89 8.63
CA ALA A 93 -10.08 -22.37 9.32
C ALA A 93 -9.83 -21.70 10.68
N PHE A 94 -10.46 -20.54 10.95
CA PHE A 94 -10.33 -19.77 12.19
C PHE A 94 -11.48 -20.03 13.19
N GLY A 95 -12.42 -20.93 12.84
CA GLY A 95 -13.49 -21.43 13.71
C GLY A 95 -14.91 -21.11 13.27
N TYR A 96 -15.20 -21.11 11.95
CA TYR A 96 -16.57 -21.12 11.42
C TYR A 96 -16.97 -22.53 10.99
#